data_AF-A0A5M8NY28-F1
#
_entry.id   AF-A0A5M8NY28-F1
#
_cell.length_a   1.000
_cell.length_b   1.000
_cell.length_c   1.000
_cell.angle_alpha   90.00
_cell.angle_beta   90.00
_cell.angle_gamma   90.00
#
_symmetry.space_group_name_H-M   'P 1'
#
loop_
_entity.id
_entity.type
_entity.pdbx_description
1 polymer ?
#
loop_
_entity_poly.entity_id
_entity_poly.type
_entity_poly.pdbx_seq_one_letter_code
_entity_poly.pdbx_strand_id
1 'polypeptide(L)'
;MYLSDLHTGEKGIIVKVRGRGSFRNRILDMGFIKGHVVEVILNAPLQDPIKYKVMDYEVSLRRSEAALIDVVTDPELAVQPATSIETLSEKIHRDFQADTKTIHVALVGNPNAGKTSLFNVASGAHEHVGNYSGVTVDAKEGIFKHKDYTFRIIDLPGTYSISAYSPEELYVRRYVMEQSPDIVVNVVAASNLERNLYLTTQLIDMDTYMVIALNMFDELETSGNQLDYTLIGKMIGAPMVPTVSTRGKGVTELFDRIIEVFEQREPDMRHIHINYGAVLEESISHIHHALESQFNIGNNYSKRYLSITLLENNKETERLLRNISESGCREILKLRDTETHRIEALLKEDSEQAFTNARYGFIAGALRETFEENLKKQR
;
A
#
# COMPACT_ATOMS: atom_id res chain seq x y z
N MET A 1 -3.60 4.08 -21.08
CA MET A 1 -2.17 4.17 -21.44
C MET A 1 -1.46 4.94 -20.34
N TYR A 2 -0.12 4.97 -20.33
CA TYR A 2 0.62 5.77 -19.35
C TYR A 2 0.92 7.17 -19.88
N LEU A 3 1.11 8.13 -18.99
CA LEU A 3 1.51 9.49 -19.35
C LEU A 3 2.87 9.51 -20.08
N SER A 4 3.73 8.54 -19.77
CA SER A 4 5.02 8.33 -20.46
C SER A 4 4.88 7.88 -21.92
N ASP A 5 3.69 7.46 -22.33
CA ASP A 5 3.41 6.95 -23.68
C ASP A 5 2.96 8.07 -24.63
N LEU A 6 2.61 9.25 -24.10
CA LEU A 6 2.22 10.41 -24.90
C LEU A 6 3.40 11.02 -25.66
N HIS A 7 3.15 11.45 -26.88
CA HIS A 7 4.11 12.16 -27.73
C HIS A 7 4.02 13.68 -27.57
N THR A 8 5.08 14.38 -27.98
CA THR A 8 5.13 15.84 -27.94
C THR A 8 3.96 16.49 -28.69
N GLY A 9 3.22 17.36 -28.01
CA GLY A 9 2.01 18.02 -28.51
C GLY A 9 0.71 17.26 -28.21
N GLU A 10 0.79 16.02 -27.71
CA GLU A 10 -0.41 15.27 -27.31
C GLU A 10 -0.94 15.70 -25.94
N LYS A 11 -2.24 15.53 -25.77
CA LYS A 11 -2.98 15.79 -24.53
C LYS A 11 -3.59 14.50 -24.02
N GLY A 12 -3.55 14.32 -22.71
CA GLY A 12 -4.24 13.24 -22.02
C GLY A 12 -5.05 13.77 -20.85
N ILE A 13 -6.11 13.06 -20.48
CA ILE A 13 -6.84 13.29 -19.23
C ILE A 13 -6.30 12.32 -18.18
N ILE A 14 -5.94 12.84 -17.01
CA ILE A 14 -5.41 12.04 -15.90
C ILE A 14 -6.53 11.18 -15.31
N VAL A 15 -6.34 9.86 -15.33
CA VAL A 15 -7.29 8.88 -14.77
C VAL A 15 -6.90 8.47 -13.37
N LYS A 16 -5.60 8.17 -13.17
CA LYS A 16 -5.08 7.62 -11.91
C LYS A 16 -3.61 7.94 -11.76
N VAL A 17 -3.19 8.31 -10.55
CA VAL A 17 -1.77 8.37 -10.17
C VAL A 17 -1.47 7.12 -9.36
N ARG A 18 -0.70 6.20 -9.94
CA ARG A 18 -0.13 5.01 -9.31
C ARG A 18 1.11 5.37 -8.49
N GLY A 19 1.63 4.39 -7.77
CA GLY A 19 2.74 4.57 -6.83
C GLY A 19 2.26 4.82 -5.41
N ARG A 20 3.21 4.86 -4.48
CA ARG A 20 2.95 4.84 -3.03
C ARG A 20 3.48 6.07 -2.32
N GLY A 21 2.97 6.30 -1.12
CA GLY A 21 3.63 7.18 -0.15
C GLY A 21 3.79 8.63 -0.60
N SER A 22 4.94 9.17 -0.23
CA SER A 22 5.38 10.53 -0.56
C SER A 22 5.41 10.84 -2.06
N PHE A 23 5.67 9.84 -2.91
CA PHE A 23 5.64 10.05 -4.36
C PHE A 23 4.24 10.44 -4.83
N ARG A 24 3.21 9.67 -4.46
CA ARG A 24 1.83 9.93 -4.88
C ARG A 24 1.35 11.29 -4.39
N ASN A 25 1.63 11.63 -3.13
CA ASN A 25 1.27 12.94 -2.56
C ASN A 25 1.96 14.08 -3.33
N ARG A 26 3.27 13.98 -3.58
CA ARG A 26 4.00 14.98 -4.36
C ARG A 26 3.44 15.18 -5.77
N ILE A 27 3.10 14.08 -6.47
CA ILE A 27 2.52 14.17 -7.82
C ILE A 27 1.14 14.86 -7.79
N LEU A 28 0.32 14.57 -6.78
CA LEU A 28 -0.97 15.24 -6.58
C LEU A 28 -0.79 16.73 -6.24
N ASP A 29 0.16 17.07 -5.37
CA ASP A 29 0.51 18.47 -5.02
C ASP A 29 1.02 19.26 -6.24
N MET A 30 1.64 18.56 -7.20
CA MET A 30 2.04 19.12 -8.50
C MET A 30 0.84 19.26 -9.47
N GLY A 31 -0.40 19.06 -9.03
CA GLY A 31 -1.58 19.30 -9.86
C GLY A 31 -1.87 18.20 -10.87
N PHE A 32 -1.19 17.04 -10.81
CA PHE A 32 -1.57 15.85 -11.58
C PHE A 32 -2.79 15.18 -10.94
N ILE A 33 -3.88 15.92 -10.92
CA ILE A 33 -5.12 15.53 -10.27
C ILE A 33 -6.00 14.86 -11.32
N LYS A 34 -6.68 13.81 -10.88
CA LYS A 34 -7.68 13.10 -11.67
C LYS A 34 -8.69 14.05 -12.34
N GLY A 35 -9.00 13.79 -13.61
CA GLY A 35 -9.90 14.59 -14.44
C GLY A 35 -9.25 15.81 -15.10
N HIS A 36 -8.03 16.20 -14.68
CA HIS A 36 -7.33 17.33 -15.30
C HIS A 36 -6.63 16.92 -16.60
N VAL A 37 -6.58 17.85 -17.54
CA VAL A 37 -5.85 17.70 -18.80
C VAL A 37 -4.37 18.00 -18.56
N VAL A 38 -3.52 17.15 -19.13
CA VAL A 38 -2.06 17.32 -19.17
C VAL A 38 -1.59 17.26 -20.62
N GLU A 39 -0.68 18.16 -20.98
CA GLU A 39 -0.10 18.26 -22.33
C GLU A 39 1.40 17.97 -22.29
N VAL A 40 1.90 17.21 -23.26
CA VAL A 40 3.35 16.96 -23.40
C VAL A 40 3.99 18.09 -24.18
N ILE A 41 4.86 18.86 -23.53
CA ILE A 41 5.50 20.02 -24.14
C ILE A 41 6.77 19.62 -24.90
N LEU A 42 7.66 18.85 -24.27
CA LEU A 42 8.87 18.37 -24.93
C LEU A 42 9.49 17.19 -24.20
N ASN A 43 10.09 16.27 -24.97
CA ASN A 43 10.98 15.24 -24.45
C ASN A 43 12.41 15.76 -24.44
N ALA A 44 13.14 15.54 -23.35
CA ALA A 44 14.59 15.80 -23.33
C ALA A 44 15.31 14.94 -24.41
N PRO A 45 16.51 15.34 -24.88
CA PRO A 45 17.23 14.64 -25.95
C PRO A 45 17.48 13.14 -25.71
N LEU A 46 17.50 12.71 -24.44
CA LEU A 46 17.66 11.30 -24.03
C LEU A 46 16.32 10.64 -23.62
N GLN A 47 15.19 11.25 -23.95
CA GLN A 47 13.83 10.83 -23.58
C GLN A 47 13.56 10.75 -22.05
N ASP A 48 14.38 11.42 -21.24
CA ASP A 48 14.21 11.58 -19.80
C ASP A 48 14.95 12.86 -19.33
N PRO A 49 14.32 13.80 -18.60
CA PRO A 49 12.91 13.87 -18.22
C PRO A 49 11.96 14.33 -19.35
N ILE A 50 10.66 14.18 -19.11
CA ILE A 50 9.59 14.66 -20.00
C ILE A 50 8.96 15.91 -19.37
N LYS A 51 8.82 16.98 -20.17
CA LYS A 51 8.18 18.22 -19.74
C LYS A 51 6.69 18.21 -20.09
N TYR A 52 5.87 18.47 -19.08
CA TYR A 52 4.43 18.53 -19.17
C TYR A 52 3.92 19.93 -18.83
N LYS A 53 2.81 20.33 -19.42
CA LYS A 53 2.02 21.46 -18.95
C LYS A 53 0.80 20.91 -18.20
N VAL A 54 0.67 21.36 -16.96
CA VAL A 54 -0.41 20.98 -16.04
C VAL A 54 -0.98 22.27 -15.50
N MET A 55 -2.30 22.45 -15.61
CA MET A 55 -2.95 23.71 -15.26
C MET A 55 -2.31 24.90 -16.01
N ASP A 56 -1.83 25.90 -15.29
CA ASP A 56 -1.23 27.13 -15.81
C ASP A 56 0.31 27.14 -15.77
N TYR A 57 0.96 26.02 -15.45
CA TYR A 57 2.42 25.95 -15.33
C TYR A 57 3.03 24.71 -15.99
N GLU A 58 4.36 24.72 -16.12
CA GLU A 58 5.12 23.62 -16.73
C GLU A 58 5.96 22.89 -15.68
N VAL A 59 6.03 21.58 -15.81
CA VAL A 59 6.67 20.70 -14.85
C VAL A 59 7.37 19.54 -15.55
N SER A 60 8.52 19.13 -15.03
CA SER A 60 9.28 18.00 -15.60
C SER A 60 9.16 16.79 -14.68
N LEU A 61 8.75 15.65 -15.24
CA LEU A 61 8.76 14.37 -14.56
C LEU A 61 9.77 13.44 -15.20
N ARG A 62 10.42 12.59 -14.39
CA ARG A 62 11.18 11.48 -14.95
C ARG A 62 10.24 10.55 -15.69
N ARG A 63 10.73 9.87 -16.73
CA ARG A 63 9.91 8.93 -17.50
C ARG A 63 9.36 7.79 -16.63
N SER A 64 10.13 7.33 -15.65
CA SER A 64 9.69 6.33 -14.67
C SER A 64 8.58 6.83 -13.74
N GLU A 65 8.50 8.13 -13.50
CA GLU A 65 7.43 8.76 -12.71
C GLU A 65 6.16 8.92 -13.57
N ALA A 66 6.32 9.39 -14.82
CA ALA A 66 5.21 9.49 -15.77
C ALA A 66 4.59 8.12 -16.12
N ALA A 67 5.38 7.04 -16.08
CA ALA A 67 4.89 5.67 -16.26
C ALA A 67 3.94 5.20 -15.14
N LEU A 68 3.83 5.97 -14.05
CA LEU A 68 2.91 5.71 -12.95
C LEU A 68 1.63 6.55 -13.05
N ILE A 69 1.45 7.35 -14.09
CA ILE A 69 0.24 8.16 -14.25
C ILE A 69 -0.55 7.57 -15.41
N ASP A 70 -1.73 7.03 -15.13
CA ASP A 70 -2.65 6.54 -16.13
C ASP A 70 -3.36 7.72 -16.79
N VAL A 71 -3.31 7.76 -18.11
CA VAL A 71 -4.03 8.73 -18.92
C VAL A 71 -4.82 8.04 -20.02
N VAL A 72 -5.74 8.81 -20.56
CA VAL A 72 -6.45 8.51 -21.79
C VAL A 72 -6.34 9.65 -22.77
N THR A 73 -6.13 9.29 -24.03
CA THR A 73 -6.15 10.20 -25.18
C THR A 73 -7.46 10.03 -25.91
N ASP A 74 -8.12 11.13 -26.23
CA ASP A 74 -9.24 11.13 -27.16
C ASP A 74 -8.79 11.85 -28.44
N PRO A 75 -8.90 11.25 -29.64
CA PRO A 75 -8.64 11.93 -30.90
C PRO A 75 -9.47 13.21 -31.10
N GLU A 76 -10.61 13.37 -30.44
CA GLU A 76 -11.45 14.58 -30.51
C GLU A 76 -10.92 15.75 -29.64
N LEU A 77 -10.07 15.50 -28.63
CA LEU A 77 -9.43 16.56 -27.83
C LEU A 77 -8.46 17.43 -28.64
N ALA A 78 -8.00 16.95 -29.80
CA ALA A 78 -7.06 17.65 -30.66
C ALA A 78 -7.71 18.62 -31.66
N VAL A 79 -9.04 18.59 -31.86
CA VAL A 79 -9.67 19.18 -33.07
C VAL A 79 -10.76 20.23 -32.79
N GLN A 80 -11.19 20.45 -31.54
CA GLN A 80 -12.35 21.33 -31.28
C GLN A 80 -12.02 22.64 -30.55
N PRO A 81 -12.72 23.76 -30.87
CA PRO A 81 -12.57 25.02 -30.15
C PRO A 81 -13.12 24.93 -28.73
N ALA A 82 -12.58 25.76 -27.83
CA ALA A 82 -12.75 25.69 -26.37
C ALA A 82 -14.21 25.58 -25.85
N THR A 83 -15.20 26.01 -26.62
CA THR A 83 -16.63 26.01 -26.24
C THR A 83 -17.35 24.68 -26.41
N SER A 84 -16.84 23.73 -27.20
CA SER A 84 -17.42 22.37 -27.31
C SER A 84 -16.65 21.31 -26.51
N ILE A 85 -15.53 21.72 -25.89
CA ILE A 85 -14.76 20.92 -24.95
C ILE A 85 -15.58 20.62 -23.69
N GLU A 86 -16.40 21.55 -23.20
CA GLU A 86 -17.20 21.33 -21.98
C GLU A 86 -18.18 20.15 -22.14
N THR A 87 -18.94 20.09 -23.23
CA THR A 87 -19.96 19.05 -23.43
C THR A 87 -19.35 17.68 -23.77
N LEU A 88 -18.23 17.65 -24.48
CA LEU A 88 -17.49 16.42 -24.76
C LEU A 88 -16.74 15.94 -23.52
N SER A 89 -16.15 16.86 -22.76
CA SER A 89 -15.56 16.59 -21.47
C SER A 89 -16.61 16.00 -20.53
N GLU A 90 -17.85 16.48 -20.48
CA GLU A 90 -18.90 15.90 -19.63
C GLU A 90 -19.27 14.45 -19.99
N LYS A 91 -19.27 14.08 -21.27
CA LYS A 91 -19.60 12.73 -21.73
C LYS A 91 -18.43 11.77 -21.48
N ILE A 92 -17.21 12.21 -21.78
CA ILE A 92 -15.96 11.55 -21.39
C ILE A 92 -15.91 11.42 -19.87
N HIS A 93 -16.22 12.46 -19.10
CA HIS A 93 -16.28 12.44 -17.65
C HIS A 93 -17.28 11.39 -17.14
N ARG A 94 -18.42 11.13 -17.81
CA ARG A 94 -19.38 10.09 -17.40
C ARG A 94 -18.91 8.67 -17.68
N ASP A 95 -18.41 8.40 -18.90
CA ASP A 95 -17.95 7.06 -19.26
C ASP A 95 -16.63 6.71 -18.53
N PHE A 96 -15.75 7.71 -18.31
CA PHE A 96 -14.60 7.58 -17.43
C PHE A 96 -14.99 7.58 -15.94
N GLN A 97 -16.10 8.19 -15.54
CA GLN A 97 -16.56 8.11 -14.15
C GLN A 97 -16.76 6.65 -13.71
N ALA A 98 -17.20 5.78 -14.61
CA ALA A 98 -17.39 4.35 -14.33
C ALA A 98 -16.07 3.62 -14.01
N ASP A 99 -15.00 3.86 -14.79
CA ASP A 99 -13.67 3.26 -14.54
C ASP A 99 -12.96 3.93 -13.34
N THR A 100 -13.18 5.23 -13.16
CA THR A 100 -12.62 6.00 -12.05
C THR A 100 -13.23 5.71 -10.68
N LYS A 101 -14.38 5.05 -10.64
CA LYS A 101 -15.05 4.60 -9.43
C LYS A 101 -14.72 3.13 -9.12
N THR A 102 -13.73 2.55 -9.79
CA THR A 102 -13.21 1.22 -9.43
C THR A 102 -12.10 1.32 -8.38
N ILE A 103 -12.26 0.65 -7.24
CA ILE A 103 -11.26 0.57 -6.18
C ILE A 103 -10.70 -0.86 -6.12
N HIS A 104 -9.38 -0.99 -6.28
CA HIS A 104 -8.70 -2.28 -6.15
C HIS A 104 -8.32 -2.51 -4.69
N VAL A 105 -8.86 -3.57 -4.10
CA VAL A 105 -8.68 -3.91 -2.68
C VAL A 105 -8.02 -5.27 -2.53
N ALA A 106 -7.00 -5.36 -1.69
CA ALA A 106 -6.41 -6.64 -1.29
C ALA A 106 -6.75 -6.93 0.18
N LEU A 107 -7.32 -8.10 0.47
CA LEU A 107 -7.49 -8.59 1.84
C LEU A 107 -6.21 -9.28 2.31
N VAL A 108 -5.62 -8.76 3.36
CA VAL A 108 -4.42 -9.32 4.02
C VAL A 108 -4.75 -9.59 5.48
N GLY A 109 -4.08 -10.54 6.12
CA GLY A 109 -4.35 -10.88 7.51
C GLY A 109 -3.95 -12.30 7.88
N ASN A 110 -3.83 -12.56 9.17
CA ASN A 110 -3.44 -13.86 9.70
C ASN A 110 -4.38 -14.99 9.24
N PRO A 111 -3.88 -16.25 9.17
CA PRO A 111 -4.76 -17.41 9.06
C PRO A 111 -5.88 -17.34 10.10
N ASN A 112 -7.10 -17.75 9.71
CA ASN A 112 -8.29 -17.74 10.57
C ASN A 112 -8.76 -16.37 11.10
N ALA A 113 -8.20 -15.24 10.66
CA ALA A 113 -8.69 -13.90 11.07
C ALA A 113 -10.09 -13.53 10.49
N GLY A 114 -10.69 -14.41 9.69
CA GLY A 114 -12.00 -14.21 9.06
C GLY A 114 -12.00 -13.43 7.75
N LYS A 115 -10.85 -13.38 7.04
CA LYS A 115 -10.72 -12.81 5.69
C LYS A 115 -11.73 -13.37 4.70
N THR A 116 -11.79 -14.69 4.55
CA THR A 116 -12.71 -15.34 3.60
C THR A 116 -14.17 -15.10 3.98
N SER A 117 -14.50 -15.00 5.28
CA SER A 117 -15.86 -14.61 5.71
C SER A 117 -16.19 -13.18 5.29
N LEU A 118 -15.24 -12.24 5.48
CA LEU A 118 -15.40 -10.85 5.05
C LEU A 118 -15.57 -10.78 3.53
N PHE A 119 -14.72 -11.49 2.79
CA PHE A 119 -14.79 -11.60 1.33
C PHE A 119 -16.15 -12.09 0.86
N ASN A 120 -16.66 -13.19 1.42
CA ASN A 120 -17.94 -13.79 1.02
C ASN A 120 -19.13 -12.85 1.26
N VAL A 121 -19.13 -12.12 2.39
CA VAL A 121 -20.18 -11.14 2.67
C VAL A 121 -20.08 -9.95 1.72
N ALA A 122 -18.87 -9.46 1.45
CA ALA A 122 -18.64 -8.34 0.54
C ALA A 122 -19.02 -8.66 -0.91
N SER A 123 -18.59 -9.82 -1.41
CA SER A 123 -18.81 -10.25 -2.81
C SER A 123 -20.20 -10.83 -3.07
N GLY A 124 -21.03 -11.02 -2.03
CA GLY A 124 -22.33 -11.65 -2.16
C GLY A 124 -22.25 -13.09 -2.68
N ALA A 125 -21.15 -13.80 -2.38
CA ALA A 125 -20.81 -15.13 -2.90
C ALA A 125 -20.60 -15.24 -4.43
N HIS A 126 -20.45 -14.11 -5.14
CA HIS A 126 -20.02 -14.08 -6.53
C HIS A 126 -18.49 -14.04 -6.60
N GLU A 127 -17.86 -15.22 -6.62
CA GLU A 127 -16.40 -15.37 -6.71
C GLU A 127 -15.95 -15.88 -8.08
N HIS A 128 -14.78 -15.40 -8.51
CA HIS A 128 -13.98 -16.03 -9.55
C HIS A 128 -12.68 -16.52 -8.90
N VAL A 129 -12.43 -17.84 -9.01
CA VAL A 129 -11.18 -18.45 -8.55
C VAL A 129 -10.19 -18.48 -9.71
N GLY A 130 -9.01 -17.90 -9.51
CA GLY A 130 -7.93 -17.87 -10.50
C GLY A 130 -6.64 -18.46 -9.94
N ASN A 131 -5.93 -19.23 -10.75
CA ASN A 131 -4.57 -19.69 -10.44
C ASN A 131 -3.58 -18.61 -10.88
N TYR A 132 -2.75 -18.11 -9.95
CA TYR A 132 -1.70 -17.15 -10.28
C TYR A 132 -0.36 -17.84 -10.61
N SER A 133 0.37 -17.23 -11.54
CA SER A 133 1.56 -17.78 -12.21
C SER A 133 2.60 -18.39 -11.25
N GLY A 134 2.73 -19.72 -11.28
CA GLY A 134 3.89 -20.44 -10.78
C GLY A 134 3.83 -20.98 -9.35
N VAL A 135 2.72 -20.81 -8.62
CA VAL A 135 2.51 -21.38 -7.28
C VAL A 135 1.08 -21.93 -7.12
N THR A 136 0.91 -22.99 -6.33
CA THR A 136 -0.40 -23.59 -5.98
C THR A 136 -1.10 -22.80 -4.89
N VAL A 137 -1.11 -21.47 -5.01
CA VAL A 137 -1.65 -20.56 -4.01
C VAL A 137 -2.85 -19.88 -4.62
N ASP A 138 -4.04 -20.30 -4.19
CA ASP A 138 -5.31 -19.81 -4.69
C ASP A 138 -5.57 -18.40 -4.15
N ALA A 139 -5.87 -17.46 -5.04
CA ALA A 139 -6.42 -16.16 -4.70
C ALA A 139 -7.83 -16.06 -5.28
N LYS A 140 -8.76 -15.53 -4.49
CA LYS A 140 -10.17 -15.37 -4.89
C LYS A 140 -10.41 -13.92 -5.27
N GLU A 141 -10.97 -13.70 -6.45
CA GLU A 141 -11.38 -12.37 -6.90
C GLU A 141 -12.90 -12.22 -6.81
N GLY A 142 -13.35 -11.06 -6.33
CA GLY A 142 -14.75 -10.68 -6.27
C GLY A 142 -14.94 -9.28 -6.83
N ILE A 143 -16.07 -9.05 -7.50
CA ILE A 143 -16.46 -7.73 -7.99
C ILE A 143 -17.86 -7.41 -7.51
N PHE A 144 -18.02 -6.28 -6.84
CA PHE A 144 -19.32 -5.83 -6.34
C PHE A 144 -19.41 -4.30 -6.37
N LYS A 145 -20.63 -3.78 -6.22
CA LYS A 145 -20.87 -2.34 -6.12
C LYS A 145 -21.21 -1.97 -4.68
N HIS A 146 -20.67 -0.84 -4.23
CA HIS A 146 -21.00 -0.23 -2.95
C HIS A 146 -21.06 1.28 -3.11
N LYS A 147 -22.24 1.86 -2.84
CA LYS A 147 -22.59 3.22 -3.26
C LYS A 147 -22.32 3.39 -4.77
N ASP A 148 -21.64 4.46 -5.14
CA ASP A 148 -21.26 4.76 -6.51
C ASP A 148 -19.99 4.03 -6.96
N TYR A 149 -19.33 3.25 -6.09
CA TYR A 149 -18.05 2.62 -6.34
C TYR A 149 -18.20 1.15 -6.75
N THR A 150 -17.36 0.71 -7.69
CA THR A 150 -17.13 -0.69 -8.01
C THR A 150 -15.89 -1.15 -7.24
N PHE A 151 -16.01 -2.21 -6.46
CA PHE A 151 -14.89 -2.81 -5.75
C PHE A 151 -14.40 -4.04 -6.51
N ARG A 152 -13.08 -4.11 -6.75
CA ARG A 152 -12.40 -5.33 -7.16
C ARG A 152 -11.58 -5.81 -5.98
N ILE A 153 -12.07 -6.84 -5.30
CA ILE A 153 -11.48 -7.34 -4.07
C ILE A 153 -10.79 -8.68 -4.31
N ILE A 154 -9.58 -8.83 -3.77
CA ILE A 154 -8.81 -10.06 -3.86
C ILE A 154 -8.55 -10.58 -2.44
N ASP A 155 -9.01 -11.79 -2.14
CA ASP A 155 -8.68 -12.53 -0.92
C ASP A 155 -7.30 -13.16 -1.09
N LEU A 156 -6.31 -12.62 -0.36
CA LEU A 156 -4.97 -13.18 -0.37
C LEU A 156 -4.85 -14.28 0.70
N PRO A 157 -3.94 -15.25 0.49
CA PRO A 157 -3.67 -16.30 1.46
C PRO A 157 -3.42 -15.76 2.87
N GLY A 158 -3.87 -16.52 3.87
CA GLY A 158 -3.57 -16.19 5.25
C GLY A 158 -2.08 -16.25 5.52
N THR A 159 -1.54 -15.18 6.07
CA THR A 159 -0.12 -15.09 6.41
C THR A 159 0.11 -14.41 7.76
N TYR A 160 1.12 -14.86 8.50
CA TYR A 160 1.52 -14.21 9.75
C TYR A 160 2.56 -13.10 9.55
N SER A 161 3.25 -13.11 8.41
CA SER A 161 4.27 -12.13 8.08
C SER A 161 4.34 -11.90 6.57
N ILE A 162 5.19 -10.98 6.12
CA ILE A 162 5.57 -10.82 4.71
C ILE A 162 7.09 -10.96 4.54
N SER A 163 7.74 -11.70 5.44
CA SER A 163 9.19 -11.96 5.41
C SER A 163 9.60 -12.98 4.34
N ALA A 164 8.63 -13.61 3.65
CA ALA A 164 8.80 -14.52 2.52
C ALA A 164 9.50 -15.86 2.87
N TYR A 165 9.22 -16.39 4.06
CA TYR A 165 9.64 -17.73 4.48
C TYR A 165 8.76 -18.85 3.93
N SER A 166 7.50 -18.55 3.59
CA SER A 166 6.57 -19.48 2.95
C SER A 166 6.14 -19.02 1.55
N PRO A 167 5.65 -19.94 0.69
CA PRO A 167 5.07 -19.58 -0.60
C PRO A 167 3.92 -18.58 -0.48
N GLU A 168 3.09 -18.69 0.55
CA GLU A 168 1.96 -17.80 0.84
C GLU A 168 2.46 -16.40 1.22
N GLU A 169 3.47 -16.30 2.10
CA GLU A 169 4.11 -15.04 2.47
C GLU A 169 4.71 -14.33 1.25
N LEU A 170 5.42 -15.09 0.42
CA LEU A 170 6.02 -14.58 -0.81
C LEU A 170 4.96 -14.08 -1.78
N TYR A 171 3.86 -14.82 -1.93
CA TYR A 171 2.75 -14.43 -2.80
C TYR A 171 2.08 -13.15 -2.32
N VAL A 172 1.73 -13.05 -1.03
CA VAL A 172 1.13 -11.83 -0.44
C VAL A 172 2.07 -10.64 -0.64
N ARG A 173 3.37 -10.79 -0.33
CA ARG A 173 4.37 -9.74 -0.52
C ARG A 173 4.44 -9.26 -1.96
N ARG A 174 4.62 -10.19 -2.93
CA ARG A 174 4.72 -9.86 -4.35
C ARG A 174 3.44 -9.20 -4.85
N TYR A 175 2.28 -9.76 -4.51
CA TYR A 175 0.99 -9.20 -4.91
C TYR A 175 0.86 -7.75 -4.43
N VAL A 176 1.08 -7.51 -3.13
CA VAL A 176 1.00 -6.16 -2.57
C VAL A 176 1.96 -5.26 -3.34
N MET A 177 3.24 -5.59 -3.45
CA MET A 177 4.25 -4.74 -4.12
C MET A 177 3.99 -4.50 -5.60
N GLU A 178 3.77 -5.55 -6.37
CA GLU A 178 3.77 -5.53 -7.84
C GLU A 178 2.42 -5.11 -8.39
N GLN A 179 1.30 -5.60 -7.81
CA GLN A 179 -0.04 -5.22 -8.25
C GLN A 179 -0.47 -3.87 -7.69
N SER A 180 0.18 -3.40 -6.60
CA SER A 180 -0.07 -2.08 -6.00
C SER A 180 -1.56 -1.78 -5.84
N PRO A 181 -2.29 -2.57 -5.03
CA PRO A 181 -3.70 -2.32 -4.77
C PRO A 181 -3.90 -0.90 -4.24
N ASP A 182 -5.05 -0.30 -4.55
CA ASP A 182 -5.38 1.04 -4.09
C ASP A 182 -5.44 1.10 -2.56
N ILE A 183 -6.01 0.04 -1.97
CA ILE A 183 -6.19 -0.11 -0.52
C ILE A 183 -5.90 -1.56 -0.11
N VAL A 184 -5.15 -1.72 0.97
CA VAL A 184 -5.01 -2.99 1.67
C VAL A 184 -6.00 -3.01 2.83
N VAL A 185 -6.91 -3.97 2.85
CA VAL A 185 -7.74 -4.24 4.03
C VAL A 185 -7.04 -5.28 4.87
N ASN A 186 -6.50 -4.85 6.00
CA ASN A 186 -5.85 -5.73 6.95
C ASN A 186 -6.87 -6.26 7.95
N VAL A 187 -7.20 -7.54 7.84
CA VAL A 187 -8.19 -8.21 8.70
C VAL A 187 -7.49 -8.72 9.95
N VAL A 188 -7.78 -8.07 11.07
CA VAL A 188 -7.17 -8.30 12.39
C VAL A 188 -8.21 -8.94 13.30
N ALA A 189 -7.93 -10.13 13.83
CA ALA A 189 -8.80 -10.75 14.82
C ALA A 189 -8.66 -10.04 16.18
N ALA A 190 -9.76 -9.45 16.66
CA ALA A 190 -9.81 -8.69 17.91
C ALA A 190 -9.51 -9.55 19.16
N SER A 191 -9.70 -10.86 19.08
CA SER A 191 -9.35 -11.80 20.15
C SER A 191 -7.83 -12.04 20.28
N ASN A 192 -7.02 -11.69 19.28
CA ASN A 192 -5.58 -11.96 19.23
C ASN A 192 -4.78 -10.76 18.68
N LEU A 193 -4.96 -9.58 19.27
CA LEU A 193 -4.42 -8.31 18.75
C LEU A 193 -2.91 -8.33 18.53
N GLU A 194 -2.12 -8.65 19.57
CA GLU A 194 -0.65 -8.57 19.51
C GLU A 194 -0.06 -9.34 18.32
N ARG A 195 -0.54 -10.57 18.11
CA ARG A 195 -0.07 -11.41 17.00
C ARG A 195 -0.53 -10.92 15.62
N ASN A 196 -1.71 -10.32 15.52
CA ASN A 196 -2.21 -9.78 14.25
C ASN A 196 -1.56 -8.42 13.92
N LEU A 197 -1.23 -7.63 14.94
CA LEU A 197 -0.56 -6.34 14.77
C LEU A 197 0.88 -6.50 14.28
N TYR A 198 1.52 -7.66 14.46
CA TYR A 198 2.84 -7.94 13.86
C TYR A 198 2.84 -7.77 12.34
N LEU A 199 1.92 -8.44 11.62
CA LEU A 199 1.77 -8.26 10.17
C LEU A 199 1.43 -6.80 9.81
N THR A 200 0.65 -6.13 10.66
CA THR A 200 0.27 -4.72 10.49
C THR A 200 1.52 -3.82 10.43
N THR A 201 2.50 -4.04 11.31
CA THR A 201 3.76 -3.25 11.30
C THR A 201 4.51 -3.37 9.98
N GLN A 202 4.55 -4.56 9.38
CA GLN A 202 5.25 -4.79 8.12
C GLN A 202 4.52 -4.12 6.94
N LEU A 203 3.18 -4.12 6.95
CA LEU A 203 2.38 -3.43 5.93
C LEU A 203 2.50 -1.89 6.03
N ILE A 204 2.72 -1.36 7.23
CA ILE A 204 3.04 0.07 7.44
C ILE A 204 4.39 0.38 6.79
N ASP A 205 5.42 -0.43 7.03
CA ASP A 205 6.74 -0.23 6.42
C ASP A 205 6.70 -0.26 4.88
N MET A 206 5.77 -1.01 4.29
CA MET A 206 5.53 -1.07 2.85
C MET A 206 4.88 0.18 2.24
N ASP A 207 4.55 1.20 3.04
CA ASP A 207 3.85 2.42 2.61
C ASP A 207 2.52 2.12 1.87
N THR A 208 1.78 1.13 2.36
CA THR A 208 0.46 0.81 1.81
C THR A 208 -0.61 1.71 2.39
N TYR A 209 -1.56 2.14 1.57
CA TYR A 209 -2.79 2.69 2.12
C TYR A 209 -3.62 1.54 2.69
N MET A 210 -3.90 1.59 3.99
CA MET A 210 -4.55 0.52 4.72
C MET A 210 -5.82 0.96 5.43
N VAL A 211 -6.82 0.08 5.47
CA VAL A 211 -7.93 0.12 6.43
C VAL A 211 -7.90 -1.18 7.23
N ILE A 212 -8.04 -1.11 8.55
CA ILE A 212 -8.00 -2.29 9.41
C ILE A 212 -9.43 -2.74 9.70
N ALA A 213 -9.78 -3.94 9.25
CA ALA A 213 -11.02 -4.59 9.64
C ALA A 213 -10.77 -5.35 10.95
N LEU A 214 -11.19 -4.74 12.07
CA LEU A 214 -11.05 -5.32 13.40
C LEU A 214 -12.16 -6.35 13.62
N ASN A 215 -11.93 -7.55 13.11
CA ASN A 215 -12.90 -8.62 13.01
C ASN A 215 -13.00 -9.45 14.30
N MET A 216 -14.07 -10.25 14.43
CA MET A 216 -14.38 -11.00 15.65
C MET A 216 -14.55 -10.06 16.85
N PHE A 217 -15.08 -8.86 16.60
CA PHE A 217 -15.23 -7.85 17.64
C PHE A 217 -16.22 -8.27 18.73
N ASP A 218 -17.18 -9.14 18.40
CA ASP A 218 -18.09 -9.75 19.36
C ASP A 218 -17.38 -10.65 20.37
N GLU A 219 -16.27 -11.31 19.99
CA GLU A 219 -15.44 -12.07 20.92
C GLU A 219 -14.74 -11.15 21.92
N LEU A 220 -14.24 -10.00 21.46
CA LEU A 220 -13.66 -8.97 22.33
C LEU A 220 -14.71 -8.46 23.32
N GLU A 221 -15.90 -8.07 22.84
CA GLU A 221 -17.02 -7.64 23.70
C GLU A 221 -17.41 -8.72 24.73
N THR A 222 -17.50 -9.99 24.31
CA THR A 222 -17.88 -11.11 25.17
C THR A 222 -16.79 -11.46 26.20
N SER A 223 -15.52 -11.25 25.86
CA SER A 223 -14.41 -11.41 26.81
C SER A 223 -14.47 -10.38 27.95
N GLY A 224 -15.05 -9.20 27.66
CA GLY A 224 -15.09 -8.04 28.55
C GLY A 224 -13.83 -7.17 28.47
N ASN A 225 -12.90 -7.49 27.57
CA ASN A 225 -11.76 -6.65 27.26
C ASN A 225 -12.23 -5.37 26.58
N GLN A 226 -11.52 -4.27 26.80
CA GLN A 226 -11.78 -2.99 26.15
C GLN A 226 -10.61 -2.62 25.25
N LEU A 227 -10.93 -2.08 24.07
CA LEU A 227 -9.94 -1.56 23.12
C LEU A 227 -10.39 -0.19 22.62
N ASP A 228 -9.58 0.83 22.85
CA ASP A 228 -9.70 2.10 22.14
C ASP A 228 -9.11 1.96 20.73
N TYR A 229 -9.91 1.36 19.84
CA TYR A 229 -9.52 1.12 18.45
C TYR A 229 -9.35 2.42 17.65
N THR A 230 -9.90 3.54 18.15
CA THR A 230 -9.73 4.86 17.52
C THR A 230 -8.34 5.42 17.82
N LEU A 231 -7.90 5.34 19.08
CA LEU A 231 -6.58 5.81 19.48
C LEU A 231 -5.46 4.98 18.85
N ILE A 232 -5.53 3.66 18.88
CA ILE A 232 -4.52 2.81 18.25
C ILE A 232 -4.51 2.99 16.73
N GLY A 233 -5.68 3.18 16.10
CA GLY A 233 -5.78 3.50 14.68
C GLY A 233 -5.02 4.78 14.33
N LYS A 234 -5.15 5.83 15.14
CA LYS A 234 -4.36 7.07 15.01
C LYS A 234 -2.87 6.84 15.21
N MET A 235 -2.47 6.03 16.19
CA MET A 235 -1.07 5.71 16.47
C MET A 235 -0.42 4.92 15.32
N ILE A 236 -1.19 4.07 14.64
CA ILE A 236 -0.77 3.24 13.50
C ILE A 236 -0.87 4.00 12.16
N GLY A 237 -1.75 5.01 12.08
CA GLY A 237 -1.96 5.81 10.87
C GLY A 237 -2.90 5.14 9.87
N ALA A 238 -3.72 4.20 10.34
CA ALA A 238 -4.73 3.52 9.55
C ALA A 238 -6.03 3.43 10.36
N PRO A 239 -7.19 3.80 9.78
CA PRO A 239 -8.47 3.69 10.45
C PRO A 239 -8.81 2.23 10.76
N MET A 240 -9.38 1.99 11.95
CA MET A 240 -9.89 0.68 12.35
C MET A 240 -11.42 0.69 12.36
N VAL A 241 -12.03 -0.33 11.74
CA VAL A 241 -13.48 -0.53 11.72
C VAL A 241 -13.80 -1.86 12.41
N PRO A 242 -14.54 -1.86 13.53
CA PRO A 242 -15.03 -3.07 14.17
C PRO A 242 -15.96 -3.87 13.24
N THR A 243 -15.69 -5.16 13.07
CA THR A 243 -16.51 -6.05 12.23
C THR A 243 -16.81 -7.39 12.90
N VAL A 244 -17.91 -8.00 12.47
CA VAL A 244 -18.21 -9.42 12.71
C VAL A 244 -18.56 -10.03 11.36
N SER A 245 -17.53 -10.43 10.62
CA SER A 245 -17.65 -10.86 9.22
C SER A 245 -18.66 -11.99 9.01
N THR A 246 -18.79 -12.93 9.96
CA THR A 246 -19.76 -14.04 9.87
C THR A 246 -21.21 -13.58 9.94
N ARG A 247 -21.48 -12.38 10.45
CA ARG A 247 -22.82 -11.78 10.58
C ARG A 247 -23.01 -10.54 9.70
N GLY A 248 -21.99 -10.15 8.94
CA GLY A 248 -21.97 -8.93 8.12
C GLY A 248 -22.00 -7.61 8.89
N LYS A 249 -21.87 -7.62 10.22
CA LYS A 249 -21.84 -6.39 11.05
C LYS A 249 -20.55 -5.60 10.75
N GLY A 250 -20.66 -4.30 10.50
CA GLY A 250 -19.52 -3.41 10.27
C GLY A 250 -18.98 -3.44 8.84
N VAL A 251 -19.49 -4.31 7.96
CA VAL A 251 -18.94 -4.47 6.59
C VAL A 251 -19.29 -3.28 5.71
N THR A 252 -20.51 -2.74 5.82
CA THR A 252 -20.94 -1.52 5.12
C THR A 252 -20.06 -0.33 5.53
N GLU A 253 -19.84 -0.16 6.83
CA GLU A 253 -19.02 0.89 7.41
C GLU A 253 -17.55 0.75 7.01
N LEU A 254 -17.05 -0.48 6.88
CA LEU A 254 -15.70 -0.75 6.38
C LEU A 254 -15.54 -0.25 4.94
N PHE A 255 -16.46 -0.57 4.04
CA PHE A 255 -16.38 -0.11 2.65
C PHE A 255 -16.63 1.39 2.49
N ASP A 256 -17.44 1.98 3.37
CA ASP A 256 -17.55 3.44 3.47
C ASP A 256 -16.21 4.09 3.83
N ARG A 257 -15.52 3.54 4.84
CA ARG A 257 -14.20 4.02 5.25
C ARG A 257 -13.14 3.82 4.16
N ILE A 258 -13.21 2.72 3.40
CA ILE A 258 -12.30 2.49 2.27
C ILE A 258 -12.48 3.57 1.19
N ILE A 259 -13.71 4.00 0.91
CA ILE A 259 -13.97 5.12 -0.02
C ILE A 259 -13.34 6.41 0.53
N GLU A 260 -13.51 6.70 1.82
CA GLU A 260 -12.93 7.89 2.45
C GLU A 260 -11.40 7.91 2.37
N VAL A 261 -10.74 6.77 2.60
CA VAL A 261 -9.28 6.64 2.45
C VAL A 261 -8.87 6.78 0.98
N PHE A 262 -9.59 6.12 0.07
CA PHE A 262 -9.30 6.18 -1.37
C PHE A 262 -9.40 7.59 -1.94
N GLU A 263 -10.40 8.35 -1.50
CA GLU A 263 -10.63 9.75 -1.84
C GLU A 263 -9.79 10.74 -1.00
N GLN A 264 -8.94 10.25 -0.09
CA GLN A 264 -8.09 11.07 0.78
C GLN A 264 -8.88 12.05 1.67
N ARG A 265 -10.09 11.65 2.07
CA ARG A 265 -10.96 12.40 2.99
C ARG A 265 -10.86 11.90 4.43
N GLU A 266 -10.15 10.80 4.67
CA GLU A 266 -9.95 10.21 5.99
C GLU A 266 -8.78 10.87 6.76
N PRO A 267 -9.04 11.58 7.86
CA PRO A 267 -8.00 12.34 8.58
C PRO A 267 -7.02 11.47 9.36
N ASP A 268 -7.44 10.29 9.83
CA ASP A 268 -6.56 9.38 10.57
C ASP A 268 -5.60 8.62 9.64
N MET A 269 -5.81 8.73 8.33
CA MET A 269 -4.93 8.17 7.32
C MET A 269 -3.68 9.02 7.15
N ARG A 270 -2.54 8.49 7.58
CA ARG A 270 -1.25 9.19 7.47
C ARG A 270 -0.11 8.21 7.29
N HIS A 271 0.91 8.65 6.56
CA HIS A 271 2.17 7.90 6.48
C HIS A 271 2.86 7.99 7.84
N ILE A 272 2.84 6.88 8.58
CA ILE A 272 3.60 6.73 9.82
C ILE A 272 4.80 5.85 9.54
N HIS A 273 5.95 6.27 10.04
CA HIS A 273 7.10 5.40 10.18
C HIS A 273 7.17 4.94 11.63
N ILE A 274 7.13 3.63 11.84
CA ILE A 274 7.41 3.05 13.15
C ILE A 274 8.87 3.37 13.47
N ASN A 275 9.09 4.01 14.62
CA ASN A 275 10.43 4.29 15.10
C ASN A 275 11.01 3.04 15.76
N TYR A 276 11.99 2.42 15.12
CA TYR A 276 12.65 1.20 15.60
C TYR A 276 13.81 1.47 16.57
N GLY A 277 13.94 2.70 17.06
CA GLY A 277 15.01 3.13 17.96
C GLY A 277 16.24 3.63 17.19
N ALA A 278 17.07 4.43 17.87
CA ALA A 278 18.14 5.19 17.24
C ALA A 278 19.14 4.32 16.45
N VAL A 279 19.50 3.15 16.97
CA VAL A 279 20.46 2.25 16.31
C VAL A 279 19.92 1.73 14.98
N LEU A 280 18.68 1.22 14.97
CA LEU A 280 18.06 0.68 13.76
C LEU A 280 17.72 1.80 12.77
N GLU A 281 17.19 2.93 13.22
CA GLU A 281 16.87 4.06 12.33
C GLU A 281 18.11 4.65 11.64
N GLU A 282 19.26 4.71 12.31
CA GLU A 282 20.49 5.17 11.67
C GLU A 282 20.95 4.20 10.56
N SER A 283 20.91 2.89 10.83
CA SER A 283 21.24 1.87 9.82
C SER A 283 20.23 1.84 8.66
N ILE A 284 18.93 2.01 8.93
CA ILE A 284 17.90 2.17 7.89
C ILE A 284 18.22 3.38 7.01
N SER A 285 18.61 4.51 7.61
CA SER A 285 18.96 5.74 6.89
C SER A 285 20.17 5.54 5.97
N HIS A 286 21.23 4.87 6.44
CA HIS A 286 22.40 4.57 5.62
C HIS A 286 22.05 3.72 4.39
N ILE A 287 21.27 2.64 4.59
CA ILE A 287 20.83 1.78 3.48
C ILE A 287 19.88 2.54 2.55
N HIS A 288 18.97 3.35 3.08
CA HIS A 288 18.06 4.17 2.29
C HIS A 288 18.81 5.11 1.35
N HIS A 289 19.81 5.84 1.85
CA HIS A 289 20.64 6.73 1.01
C HIS A 289 21.46 5.97 -0.05
N ALA A 290 21.95 4.77 0.27
CA ALA A 290 22.60 3.91 -0.71
C ALA A 290 21.62 3.46 -1.80
N LEU A 291 20.39 3.06 -1.43
CA LEU A 291 19.35 2.72 -2.40
C LEU A 291 19.05 3.89 -3.35
N GLU A 292 18.97 5.12 -2.84
CA GLU A 292 18.68 6.31 -3.66
C GLU A 292 19.79 6.69 -4.62
N SER A 293 21.04 6.46 -4.24
CA SER A 293 22.21 6.82 -5.04
C SER A 293 22.57 5.76 -6.08
N GLN A 294 22.38 4.48 -5.75
CA GLN A 294 22.87 3.36 -6.57
C GLN A 294 21.81 2.70 -7.44
N PHE A 295 20.53 2.91 -7.14
CA PHE A 295 19.43 2.22 -7.83
C PHE A 295 18.35 3.19 -8.29
N ASN A 296 17.90 3.02 -9.53
CA ASN A 296 16.67 3.64 -10.01
C ASN A 296 15.48 2.75 -9.63
N ILE A 297 15.20 2.66 -8.33
CA ILE A 297 14.08 1.89 -7.81
C ILE A 297 12.80 2.64 -8.20
N GLY A 298 11.96 2.04 -9.05
CA GLY A 298 10.68 2.64 -9.42
C GLY A 298 9.83 2.93 -8.18
N ASN A 299 8.97 3.95 -8.24
CA ASN A 299 8.18 4.39 -7.07
C ASN A 299 7.05 3.41 -6.65
N ASN A 300 7.07 2.18 -7.16
CA ASN A 300 6.22 1.09 -6.72
C ASN A 300 6.74 0.40 -5.44
N TYR A 301 8.04 0.56 -5.13
CA TYR A 301 8.66 -0.03 -3.95
C TYR A 301 8.91 1.02 -2.87
N SER A 302 8.53 0.72 -1.62
CA SER A 302 8.96 1.49 -0.46
C SER A 302 10.45 1.29 -0.24
N LYS A 303 11.24 2.36 -0.40
CA LYS A 303 12.69 2.32 -0.13
C LYS A 303 12.97 2.03 1.35
N ARG A 304 12.12 2.51 2.26
CA ARG A 304 12.19 2.19 3.68
C ARG A 304 12.02 0.69 3.91
N TYR A 305 10.99 0.10 3.33
CA TYR A 305 10.78 -1.35 3.40
C TYR A 305 11.98 -2.13 2.86
N LEU A 306 12.49 -1.77 1.68
CA LEU A 306 13.67 -2.43 1.10
C LEU A 306 14.92 -2.28 1.99
N SER A 307 15.06 -1.15 2.68
CA SER A 307 16.18 -0.92 3.61
C SER A 307 16.08 -1.85 4.82
N ILE A 308 14.88 -1.96 5.40
CA ILE A 308 14.60 -2.84 6.53
C ILE A 308 14.83 -4.30 6.12
N THR A 309 14.25 -4.75 5.01
CA THR A 309 14.36 -6.16 4.60
C THR A 309 15.79 -6.53 4.17
N LEU A 310 16.60 -5.58 3.68
CA LEU A 310 18.02 -5.81 3.47
C LEU A 310 18.75 -6.06 4.79
N LEU A 311 18.50 -5.25 5.82
CA LEU A 311 19.10 -5.41 7.14
C LEU A 311 18.61 -6.69 7.85
N GLU A 312 17.42 -7.19 7.49
CA GLU A 312 16.91 -8.51 7.90
C GLU A 312 17.45 -9.67 7.04
N ASN A 313 18.43 -9.45 6.16
CA ASN A 313 19.03 -10.49 5.30
C ASN A 313 18.02 -11.18 4.36
N ASN A 314 17.00 -10.45 3.90
CA ASN A 314 15.96 -11.01 3.06
C ASN A 314 16.44 -11.30 1.62
N LYS A 315 16.57 -12.58 1.28
CA LYS A 315 17.07 -13.06 -0.03
C LYS A 315 16.26 -12.58 -1.23
N GLU A 316 14.95 -12.38 -1.09
CA GLU A 316 14.12 -11.88 -2.19
C GLU A 316 14.41 -10.41 -2.49
N THR A 317 14.73 -9.63 -1.47
CA THR A 317 15.19 -8.24 -1.63
C THR A 317 16.55 -8.19 -2.33
N GLU A 318 17.48 -9.05 -1.94
CA GLU A 318 18.78 -9.17 -2.62
C GLU A 318 18.62 -9.56 -4.10
N ARG A 319 17.72 -10.52 -4.41
CA ARG A 319 17.39 -10.93 -5.78
C ARG A 319 16.81 -9.78 -6.59
N LEU A 320 15.84 -9.04 -6.03
CA LEU A 320 15.25 -7.87 -6.67
C LEU A 320 16.31 -6.84 -7.04
N LEU A 321 17.16 -6.45 -6.09
CA LEU A 321 18.20 -5.45 -6.32
C LEU A 321 19.27 -5.93 -7.29
N ARG A 322 19.64 -7.22 -7.24
CA ARG A 322 20.58 -7.82 -8.21
C ARG A 322 20.05 -7.74 -9.63
N ASN A 323 18.76 -7.97 -9.83
CA ASN A 323 18.11 -7.87 -11.15
C ASN A 323 18.07 -6.42 -11.67
N ILE A 324 18.05 -5.43 -10.77
CA ILE A 324 18.09 -4.01 -11.14
C ILE A 324 19.53 -3.58 -11.48
N SER A 325 20.51 -3.92 -10.64
CA SER A 325 21.92 -3.58 -10.82
C SER A 325 22.83 -4.55 -10.07
N GLU A 326 23.59 -5.37 -10.80
CA GLU A 326 24.51 -6.33 -10.19
C GLU A 326 25.69 -5.65 -9.48
N SER A 327 26.23 -4.55 -10.03
CA SER A 327 27.29 -3.78 -9.39
C SER A 327 26.78 -3.05 -8.14
N GLY A 328 25.64 -2.37 -8.23
CA GLY A 328 25.00 -1.71 -7.08
C GLY A 328 24.65 -2.72 -5.98
N CYS A 329 24.16 -3.90 -6.36
CA CYS A 329 23.85 -4.97 -5.41
C CYS A 329 25.10 -5.42 -4.63
N ARG A 330 26.26 -5.53 -5.27
CA ARG A 330 27.50 -5.88 -4.55
C ARG A 330 27.95 -4.81 -3.57
N GLU A 331 27.74 -3.54 -3.88
CA GLU A 331 28.11 -2.42 -2.99
C GLU A 331 27.18 -2.32 -1.80
N ILE A 332 25.86 -2.37 -2.04
CA ILE A 332 24.88 -2.27 -0.97
C ILE A 332 24.91 -3.47 -0.02
N LEU A 333 25.27 -4.67 -0.49
CA LEU A 333 25.43 -5.84 0.38
C LEU A 333 26.62 -5.69 1.33
N LYS A 334 27.72 -5.05 0.89
CA LYS A 334 28.85 -4.73 1.80
C LYS A 334 28.46 -3.72 2.87
N LEU A 335 27.66 -2.72 2.50
CA LEU A 335 27.12 -1.75 3.45
C LEU A 335 26.17 -2.45 4.42
N ARG A 336 25.24 -3.28 3.93
CA ARG A 336 24.35 -4.12 4.74
C ARG A 336 25.15 -4.92 5.75
N ASP A 337 26.18 -5.64 5.32
CA ASP A 337 27.02 -6.45 6.23
C ASP A 337 27.67 -5.56 7.30
N THR A 338 28.14 -4.36 6.94
CA THR A 338 28.73 -3.43 7.92
C THR A 338 27.70 -2.96 8.95
N GLU A 339 26.49 -2.62 8.50
CA GLU A 339 25.41 -2.15 9.36
C GLU A 339 24.85 -3.27 10.25
N THR A 340 24.74 -4.51 9.76
CA THR A 340 24.30 -5.65 10.60
C THR A 340 25.30 -5.95 11.72
N HIS A 341 26.60 -5.92 11.44
CA HIS A 341 27.63 -6.06 12.49
C HIS A 341 27.58 -4.91 13.51
N ARG A 342 27.26 -3.69 13.06
CA ARG A 342 27.07 -2.54 13.94
C ARG A 342 25.86 -2.73 14.86
N ILE A 343 24.73 -3.18 14.30
CA ILE A 343 23.51 -3.50 15.07
C ILE A 343 23.82 -4.56 16.13
N GLU A 344 24.47 -5.66 15.73
CA GLU A 344 24.87 -6.75 16.64
C GLU A 344 25.79 -6.28 17.76
N ALA A 345 26.78 -5.44 17.44
CA ALA A 345 27.72 -4.92 18.42
C ALA A 345 27.04 -4.01 19.47
N LEU A 346 26.06 -3.21 19.05
CA LEU A 346 25.37 -2.23 19.89
C LEU A 346 24.20 -2.82 20.68
N LEU A 347 23.39 -3.68 20.05
CA LEU A 347 22.17 -4.24 20.65
C LEU A 347 22.38 -5.62 21.28
N LYS A 348 23.50 -6.29 21.01
CA LYS A 348 23.81 -7.66 21.50
C LYS A 348 22.84 -8.74 21.01
N GLU A 349 22.17 -8.48 19.89
CA GLU A 349 21.24 -9.37 19.22
C GLU A 349 21.49 -9.30 17.71
N ASP A 350 21.20 -10.36 16.97
CA ASP A 350 21.28 -10.31 15.51
C ASP A 350 20.26 -9.31 14.93
N SER A 351 20.56 -8.82 13.72
CA SER A 351 19.77 -7.75 13.09
C SER A 351 18.30 -8.13 12.90
N GLU A 352 17.99 -9.37 12.51
CA GLU A 352 16.61 -9.83 12.32
C GLU A 352 15.85 -9.87 13.66
N GLN A 353 16.49 -10.39 14.71
CA GLN A 353 15.94 -10.40 16.06
C GLN A 353 15.71 -8.98 16.59
N ALA A 354 16.63 -8.04 16.33
CA ALA A 354 16.50 -6.65 16.75
C ALA A 354 15.26 -5.97 16.12
N PHE A 355 15.03 -6.14 14.81
CA PHE A 355 13.82 -5.64 14.14
C PHE A 355 12.54 -6.31 14.67
N THR A 356 12.58 -7.62 14.91
CA THR A 356 11.46 -8.37 15.49
C THR A 356 11.11 -7.83 16.88
N ASN A 357 12.10 -7.63 17.74
CA ASN A 357 11.94 -7.07 19.08
C ASN A 357 11.41 -5.63 19.03
N ALA A 358 11.91 -4.81 18.11
CA ALA A 358 11.44 -3.43 17.96
C ALA A 358 9.96 -3.36 17.53
N ARG A 359 9.51 -4.26 16.64
CA ARG A 359 8.09 -4.38 16.26
C ARG A 359 7.21 -4.79 17.43
N TYR A 360 7.59 -5.83 18.18
CA TYR A 360 6.83 -6.24 19.37
C TYR A 360 6.87 -5.16 20.46
N GLY A 361 7.97 -4.44 20.61
CA GLY A 361 8.07 -3.28 21.50
C GLY A 361 7.08 -2.17 21.13
N PHE A 362 6.97 -1.84 19.84
CA PHE A 362 5.95 -0.89 19.35
C PHE A 362 4.53 -1.38 19.63
N ILE A 363 4.22 -2.65 19.33
CA ILE A 363 2.89 -3.24 19.54
C ILE A 363 2.53 -3.24 21.02
N ALA A 364 3.44 -3.70 21.88
CA ALA A 364 3.23 -3.73 23.32
C ALA A 364 3.04 -2.32 23.89
N GLY A 365 3.79 -1.33 23.40
CA GLY A 365 3.62 0.06 23.75
C GLY A 365 2.25 0.60 23.33
N ALA A 366 1.81 0.34 22.11
CA ALA A 366 0.50 0.76 21.61
C ALA A 366 -0.64 0.10 22.41
N LEU A 367 -0.60 -1.21 22.60
CA LEU A 367 -1.62 -1.94 23.35
C LEU A 367 -1.67 -1.53 24.82
N ARG A 368 -0.54 -1.19 25.44
CA ARG A 368 -0.51 -0.68 26.82
C ARG A 368 -1.34 0.60 27.00
N GLU A 369 -1.39 1.45 25.97
CA GLU A 369 -2.14 2.71 26.01
C GLU A 369 -3.62 2.52 25.61
N THR A 370 -3.96 1.45 24.90
CA THR A 370 -5.27 1.33 24.25
C THR A 370 -6.08 0.09 24.63
N PHE A 371 -5.49 -0.90 25.29
CA PHE A 371 -6.12 -2.18 25.59
C PHE A 371 -6.18 -2.44 27.09
N GLU A 372 -7.38 -2.74 27.60
CA GLU A 372 -7.62 -3.12 28.98
C GLU A 372 -8.17 -4.54 29.04
N GLU A 373 -7.44 -5.44 29.70
CA GLU A 373 -7.85 -6.82 29.89
C GLU A 373 -8.85 -6.97 31.04
N ASN A 374 -9.87 -7.80 30.85
CA ASN A 374 -10.83 -8.12 31.90
C ASN A 374 -10.25 -9.09 32.94
N LEU A 375 -9.68 -8.53 34.02
CA LEU A 375 -9.06 -9.30 35.11
C LEU A 375 -10.03 -10.17 35.93
N LYS A 376 -11.36 -10.07 35.71
CA LYS A 376 -12.37 -10.84 36.48
C LYS A 376 -12.56 -12.28 35.99
N LYS A 377 -12.04 -12.68 34.82
CA LYS A 377 -12.13 -14.05 34.29
C LYS A 377 -10.91 -14.93 34.57
N GLN A 378 -9.85 -14.38 35.16
CA GLN A 378 -8.62 -15.14 35.52
C GLN A 378 -8.61 -15.62 36.99
N ARG A 379 -9.70 -15.42 37.73
CA ARG A 379 -9.96 -16.01 39.06
C ARG A 379 -11.16 -16.92 38.96
#